data_AF-A0A838DAM9-F1
#
_entry.id   AF-A0A838DAM9-F1
#
_cell.length_a   1.000
_cell.length_b   1.000
_cell.length_c   1.000
_cell.angle_alpha   90.00
_cell.angle_beta   90.00
_cell.angle_gamma   90.00
#
_symmetry.space_group_name_H-M   'P 1'
#
loop_
_entity.id
_entity.type
_entity.pdbx_description
1 polymer ?
#
loop_
_entity_poly.entity_id
_entity_poly.type
_entity_poly.pdbx_seq_one_letter_code
_entity_poly.pdbx_strand_id
1 'polypeptide(L)'
;MDTYNDCKNYTNPQESGVDSSVERVGSLTNEPAENQAKHKKVTSKLANLLEGLKFLAIKEDILDHINRKSPLMGNRTNDVFESMNNNLKEGIEYKNVYEIGLAAQIVEKK
;
A
#
# COMPACT_ATOMS: atom_id res chain seq x y z
N MET A 1 16.88 -33.10 -18.05
CA MET A 1 16.67 -33.07 -16.59
C MET A 1 16.98 -31.65 -16.16
N ASP A 2 15.95 -30.82 -16.09
CA ASP A 2 16.05 -29.38 -15.85
C ASP A 2 16.34 -29.12 -14.36
N THR A 3 17.36 -28.31 -14.08
CA THR A 3 17.55 -27.70 -12.75
C THR A 3 17.72 -26.20 -12.94
N TYR A 4 16.60 -25.47 -12.93
CA TYR A 4 16.57 -24.03 -12.77
C TYR A 4 17.04 -23.66 -11.36
N ASN A 5 18.26 -23.17 -11.22
CA ASN A 5 18.72 -22.45 -10.04
C ASN A 5 18.73 -20.95 -10.36
N ASP A 6 17.56 -20.33 -10.30
CA ASP A 6 17.41 -18.88 -10.43
C ASP A 6 17.33 -18.26 -9.03
N CYS A 7 18.46 -18.26 -8.32
CA CYS A 7 18.60 -17.49 -7.08
C CYS A 7 18.92 -16.03 -7.45
N LYS A 8 17.91 -15.29 -7.93
CA LYS A 8 18.03 -13.82 -8.07
C LYS A 8 18.30 -13.22 -6.71
N ASN A 9 19.49 -12.65 -6.55
CA ASN A 9 19.83 -11.87 -5.39
C ASN A 9 19.23 -10.47 -5.56
N TYR A 10 18.00 -10.29 -5.07
CA TYR A 10 17.28 -9.00 -5.08
C TYR A 10 17.96 -7.87 -4.29
N THR A 11 19.13 -8.14 -3.68
CA THR A 11 19.93 -7.19 -2.93
C THR A 11 21.05 -6.56 -3.75
N ASN A 12 21.29 -7.02 -4.98
CA ASN A 12 22.34 -6.46 -5.85
C ASN A 12 21.76 -5.35 -6.75
N PRO A 13 22.12 -4.07 -6.56
CA PRO A 13 21.55 -2.96 -7.33
C PRO A 13 21.89 -3.00 -8.82
N GLN A 14 22.93 -3.73 -9.22
CA GLN A 14 23.38 -3.82 -10.61
C GLN A 14 22.57 -4.81 -11.47
N GLU A 15 21.88 -5.77 -10.86
CA GLU A 15 21.03 -6.74 -11.58
C GLU A 15 19.55 -6.39 -11.54
N SER A 16 19.17 -5.46 -10.67
CA SER A 16 17.83 -4.88 -10.67
C SER A 16 17.75 -3.88 -11.83
N GLY A 17 17.24 -4.32 -12.98
CA GLY A 17 16.96 -3.48 -14.16
C GLY A 17 15.87 -2.42 -13.93
N VAL A 18 15.84 -1.84 -12.73
CA VAL A 18 15.04 -0.65 -12.41
C VAL A 18 15.87 0.56 -12.80
N ASP A 19 15.46 1.20 -13.87
CA ASP A 19 15.81 2.58 -14.17
C ASP A 19 15.33 3.43 -12.99
N SER A 20 16.22 3.66 -12.03
CA SER A 20 15.92 4.14 -10.67
C SER A 20 15.76 5.66 -10.65
N SER A 21 14.91 6.19 -11.53
CA SER A 21 14.51 7.60 -11.55
C SER A 21 13.28 7.90 -10.68
N VAL A 22 12.75 6.91 -9.96
CA VAL A 22 11.76 7.13 -8.89
C VAL A 22 12.49 7.27 -7.57
N GLU A 23 12.99 8.47 -7.29
CA GLU A 23 13.47 8.82 -5.97
C GLU A 23 12.34 8.59 -4.96
N ARG A 24 12.59 7.73 -3.96
CA ARG A 24 11.71 7.61 -2.80
C ARG A 24 11.63 9.01 -2.17
N VAL A 25 10.43 9.47 -1.81
CA VAL A 25 10.21 10.82 -1.24
C VAL A 25 11.16 11.15 -0.08
N GLY A 26 11.60 10.16 0.70
CA GLY A 26 12.60 10.34 1.77
C GLY A 26 14.04 10.63 1.30
N SER A 27 14.38 10.36 0.04
CA SER A 27 15.67 10.75 -0.57
C SER A 27 15.74 12.23 -0.92
N LEU A 28 14.60 12.90 -1.14
CA LEU A 28 14.56 14.31 -1.52
C LEU A 28 14.66 15.26 -0.32
N THR A 29 14.16 14.83 0.86
CA THR A 29 14.01 15.73 2.02
C THR A 29 15.05 15.51 3.12
N ASN A 30 15.85 14.45 3.07
CA ASN A 30 16.73 14.01 4.19
C ASN A 30 16.00 13.82 5.54
N GLU A 31 14.68 13.89 5.55
CA GLU A 31 13.85 13.61 6.71
C GLU A 31 13.36 12.17 6.59
N PRO A 32 13.47 11.34 7.65
CA PRO A 32 12.74 10.09 7.67
C PRO A 32 11.27 10.42 7.50
N ALA A 33 10.60 9.80 6.53
CA ALA A 33 9.14 9.84 6.47
C ALA A 33 8.63 9.06 7.70
N GLU A 34 8.51 9.75 8.84
CA GLU A 34 8.05 9.18 10.12
C GLU A 34 6.53 8.99 10.06
N ASN A 35 6.11 8.08 9.20
CA ASN A 35 4.73 7.60 9.16
C ASN A 35 4.55 6.58 10.27
N GLN A 36 3.76 6.91 11.29
CA GLN A 36 3.46 5.99 12.37
C GLN A 36 2.22 5.17 12.03
N ALA A 37 2.36 3.85 12.06
CA ALA A 37 1.22 2.95 12.02
C ALA A 37 0.48 3.03 13.36
N LYS A 38 -0.78 3.47 13.39
CA LYS A 38 -1.60 3.38 14.62
C LYS A 38 -1.68 1.93 15.10
N HIS A 39 -1.78 1.00 14.15
CA HIS A 39 -1.76 -0.43 14.39
C HIS A 39 -0.92 -1.15 13.34
N LYS A 40 0.32 -1.54 13.69
CA LYS A 40 1.27 -2.21 12.78
C LYS A 40 0.65 -3.38 12.01
N LYS A 41 -0.17 -4.19 12.67
CA LYS A 41 -0.88 -5.33 12.06
C LYS A 41 -1.90 -4.90 10.99
N VAL A 42 -2.58 -3.78 11.19
CA VAL A 42 -3.58 -3.22 10.25
C VAL A 42 -2.87 -2.56 9.07
N THR A 43 -1.78 -1.85 9.31
CA THR A 43 -1.00 -1.20 8.26
C THR A 43 -0.31 -2.21 7.33
N SER A 44 0.20 -3.33 7.84
CA SER A 44 0.73 -4.40 6.98
C SER A 44 -0.34 -5.03 6.09
N LYS A 45 -1.59 -5.14 6.55
CA LYS A 45 -2.70 -5.63 5.73
C LYS A 45 -3.10 -4.61 4.66
N LEU A 46 -3.13 -3.32 5.02
CA LEU A 46 -3.48 -2.22 4.13
C LEU A 46 -2.65 -2.26 2.84
N ALA A 47 -1.33 -2.40 2.96
CA ALA A 47 -0.43 -2.45 1.81
C ALA A 47 -0.77 -3.61 0.86
N ASN A 48 -1.01 -4.81 1.41
CA ASN A 48 -1.34 -5.99 0.59
C ASN A 48 -2.72 -5.88 -0.08
N LEU A 49 -3.68 -5.26 0.63
CA LEU A 49 -5.04 -5.07 0.11
C LEU A 49 -5.10 -4.03 -1.00
N LEU A 50 -4.27 -2.99 -0.91
CA LEU A 50 -4.20 -1.94 -1.92
C LEU A 50 -3.14 -2.21 -3.01
N GLU A 51 -2.38 -3.29 -2.90
CA GLU A 51 -1.45 -3.69 -3.95
C GLU A 51 -2.20 -3.92 -5.28
N GLY A 52 -1.70 -3.30 -6.34
CA GLY A 52 -2.31 -3.34 -7.67
C GLY A 52 -3.51 -2.41 -7.86
N LEU A 53 -3.90 -1.63 -6.84
CA LEU A 53 -4.88 -0.56 -7.01
C LEU A 53 -4.30 0.50 -7.94
N LYS A 54 -5.07 0.89 -8.95
CA LYS A 54 -4.71 1.99 -9.85
C LYS A 54 -5.06 3.32 -9.20
N PHE A 55 -4.15 4.29 -9.28
CA PHE A 55 -4.36 5.66 -8.84
C PHE A 55 -4.50 6.58 -10.07
N LEU A 56 -5.25 7.67 -10.03
CA LEU A 56 -6.08 8.21 -8.93
C LEU A 56 -7.29 7.31 -8.63
N ALA A 57 -7.63 7.14 -7.35
CA ALA A 57 -8.71 6.24 -6.91
C ALA A 57 -9.69 6.96 -5.99
N ILE A 58 -10.99 6.79 -6.24
CA ILE A 58 -12.05 7.28 -5.34
C ILE A 58 -12.45 6.21 -4.32
N LYS A 59 -13.20 6.60 -3.28
CA LYS A 59 -13.69 5.70 -2.23
C LYS A 59 -14.31 4.41 -2.79
N GLU A 60 -15.17 4.54 -3.80
CA GLU A 60 -15.89 3.41 -4.40
C GLU A 60 -14.93 2.40 -5.03
N ASP A 61 -13.97 2.87 -5.84
CA ASP A 61 -12.94 2.01 -6.46
C ASP A 61 -12.06 1.32 -5.41
N ILE A 62 -11.71 2.04 -4.35
CA ILE A 62 -10.90 1.50 -3.25
C ILE A 62 -11.66 0.38 -2.53
N LEU A 63 -12.93 0.60 -2.19
CA LEU A 63 -13.76 -0.39 -1.51
C LEU A 63 -14.04 -1.61 -2.40
N ASP A 64 -14.29 -1.40 -3.69
CA ASP A 64 -14.48 -2.49 -4.66
C ASP A 64 -13.20 -3.33 -4.83
N HIS A 65 -12.05 -2.68 -4.94
CA HIS A 65 -10.75 -3.36 -5.03
C HIS A 65 -10.47 -4.23 -3.79
N ILE A 66 -10.77 -3.71 -2.60
CA ILE A 66 -10.62 -4.46 -1.35
C ILE A 66 -11.59 -5.64 -1.30
N ASN A 67 -12.84 -5.44 -1.70
CA ASN A 67 -13.84 -6.51 -1.76
C ASN A 67 -13.42 -7.63 -2.72
N ARG A 68 -12.83 -7.30 -3.87
CA ARG A 68 -12.29 -8.30 -4.82
C ARG A 68 -11.13 -9.09 -4.23
N LYS A 69 -10.30 -8.47 -3.39
CA LYS A 69 -9.20 -9.17 -2.67
C LYS A 69 -9.65 -9.88 -1.39
N SER A 70 -10.81 -9.55 -0.83
CA SER A 70 -11.33 -10.10 0.42
C SER A 70 -11.44 -11.63 0.46
N PRO A 71 -11.91 -12.33 -0.61
CA PRO A 71 -11.94 -13.80 -0.66
C PRO A 71 -10.57 -14.45 -0.45
N LEU A 72 -9.49 -13.77 -0.83
CA LEU A 72 -8.11 -14.26 -0.68
C LEU A 72 -7.57 -14.07 0.75
N MET A 73 -8.20 -13.22 1.57
CA MET A 73 -7.74 -12.87 2.92
C MET A 73 -8.72 -13.23 4.05
N GLY A 74 -9.94 -13.66 3.73
CA GLY A 74 -10.97 -14.07 4.70
C GLY A 74 -11.42 -12.91 5.61
N ASN A 75 -11.87 -13.20 6.84
CA ASN A 75 -12.30 -12.18 7.83
C ASN A 75 -11.22 -11.14 8.24
N ARG A 76 -10.01 -11.22 7.70
CA ARG A 76 -8.88 -10.36 8.08
C ARG A 76 -8.93 -8.98 7.43
N THR A 77 -9.90 -8.74 6.54
CA THR A 77 -10.15 -7.48 5.82
C THR A 77 -11.13 -6.55 6.53
N ASN A 78 -11.99 -7.05 7.42
CA ASN A 78 -13.08 -6.26 7.99
C ASN A 78 -12.60 -4.98 8.68
N ASP A 79 -11.53 -5.05 9.46
CA ASP A 79 -10.97 -3.89 10.17
C ASP A 79 -10.51 -2.78 9.20
N VAL A 80 -9.86 -3.18 8.09
CA VAL A 80 -9.40 -2.23 7.06
C VAL A 80 -10.59 -1.71 6.25
N PHE A 81 -11.51 -2.59 5.87
CA PHE A 81 -12.69 -2.23 5.07
C PHE A 81 -13.60 -1.26 5.83
N GLU A 82 -13.92 -1.53 7.09
CA GLU A 82 -14.73 -0.65 7.95
C GLU A 82 -14.04 0.71 8.14
N SER A 83 -12.74 0.71 8.42
CA SER A 83 -11.95 1.94 8.56
C SER A 83 -11.99 2.80 7.30
N MET A 84 -11.91 2.20 6.11
CA MET A 84 -12.06 2.94 4.86
C MET A 84 -13.48 3.41 4.59
N ASN A 85 -14.47 2.54 4.78
CA ASN A 85 -15.86 2.86 4.52
C ASN A 85 -16.35 4.03 5.40
N ASN A 86 -15.90 4.07 6.66
CA ASN A 86 -16.31 5.08 7.63
C ASN A 86 -15.58 6.43 7.48
N ASN A 87 -14.33 6.43 7.00
CA ASN A 87 -13.49 7.64 7.04
C ASN A 87 -13.13 8.22 5.66
N LEU A 88 -13.12 7.42 4.58
CA LEU A 88 -12.87 7.96 3.25
C LEU A 88 -14.03 8.85 2.81
N LYS A 89 -13.68 9.98 2.17
CA LYS A 89 -14.62 10.98 1.67
C LYS A 89 -15.06 10.61 0.26
N GLU A 90 -16.34 10.82 -0.02
CA GLU A 90 -16.90 10.66 -1.37
C GLU A 90 -16.43 11.80 -2.27
N GLY A 91 -16.25 11.50 -3.57
CA GLY A 91 -15.80 12.48 -4.56
C GLY A 91 -14.35 12.97 -4.41
N ILE A 92 -13.57 12.40 -3.47
CA ILE A 92 -12.14 12.68 -3.32
C ILE A 92 -11.32 11.60 -4.01
N GLU A 93 -10.39 12.05 -4.85
CA GLU A 93 -9.38 11.21 -5.48
C GLU A 93 -8.14 11.13 -4.60
N TYR A 94 -7.80 9.91 -4.19
CA TYR A 94 -6.58 9.62 -3.45
C TYR A 94 -5.46 9.26 -4.42
N LYS A 95 -4.26 9.78 -4.16
CA LYS A 95 -3.12 9.68 -5.09
C LYS A 95 -2.23 8.47 -4.85
N ASN A 96 -2.27 7.93 -3.63
CA ASN A 96 -1.42 6.83 -3.23
C ASN A 96 -1.96 6.15 -1.95
N VAL A 97 -1.36 5.02 -1.61
CA VAL A 97 -1.68 4.21 -0.41
C VAL A 97 -1.54 5.00 0.89
N TYR A 98 -0.59 5.94 0.97
CA TYR A 98 -0.35 6.72 2.18
C TYR A 98 -1.47 7.71 2.45
N GLU A 99 -1.96 8.43 1.43
CA GLU A 99 -3.12 9.32 1.56
C GLU A 99 -4.38 8.55 1.98
N ILE A 100 -4.58 7.36 1.41
CA ILE A 100 -5.67 6.47 1.83
C ILE A 100 -5.49 6.07 3.31
N GLY A 101 -4.27 5.68 3.71
CA GLY A 101 -3.98 5.28 5.08
C GLY A 101 -4.18 6.40 6.11
N LEU A 102 -3.82 7.63 5.76
CA LEU A 102 -4.08 8.83 6.57
C LEU A 102 -5.59 9.10 6.67
N ALA A 103 -6.29 9.11 5.54
CA ALA A 103 -7.72 9.40 5.49
C ALA A 103 -8.54 8.32 6.21
N ALA A 104 -8.13 7.05 6.12
CA ALA A 104 -8.72 5.93 6.83
C ALA A 104 -8.39 5.91 8.34
N GLN A 105 -7.51 6.80 8.82
CA GLN A 105 -7.00 6.81 10.19
C GLN A 105 -6.23 5.52 10.58
N ILE A 106 -5.62 4.85 9.60
CA ILE A 106 -4.76 3.67 9.82
C ILE A 106 -3.31 4.10 10.05
N VAL A 107 -2.91 5.23 9.46
CA VAL A 107 -1.58 5.82 9.56
C VAL A 107 -1.73 7.23 10.14
N GLU A 108 -0.75 7.66 10.93
CA GLU A 108 -0.62 9.03 11.42
C GLU A 108 0.68 9.64 10.87
N LYS A 109 0.61 10.93 10.59
CA LYS A 109 1.79 11.74 10.36
C LYS A 109 2.34 12.14 11.73
N LYS A 110 3.61 11.85 11.97
CA LYS A 110 4.29 12.34 13.16
C LYS A 110 4.79 13.76 12.97
#